data_AF-A0A942CZN3-F1
#
_entry.id   AF-A0A942CZN3-F1
#
_cell.length_a   1.000
_cell.length_b   1.000
_cell.length_c   1.000
_cell.angle_alpha   90.00
_cell.angle_beta   90.00
_cell.angle_gamma   90.00
#
_symmetry.space_group_name_H-M   'P 1'
#
loop_
_entity.id
_entity.type
_entity.pdbx_description
1 polymer ?
#
loop_
_entity_poly.entity_id
_entity_poly.type
_entity_poly.pdbx_seq_one_letter_code
_entity_poly.pdbx_strand_id
1 'polypeptide(L)'
;MKRLALLAVLAALGVVALAASSASAMPTEGAEKVCTTTSQNVTTRNVKGFVTAWNLDPRQASFATCKTAKKVMNKMLSLRIEKPKVYEGFRCTPTVVQTEPDVVNYKCVFKGADTATYIKLVFTAKYNMD
;
A
#
# COMPACT_ATOMS: atom_id res chain seq x y z
N MET A 1 41.24 -70.76 12.48
CA MET A 1 40.35 -70.83 13.65
C MET A 1 39.26 -69.77 13.52
N LYS A 2 37.99 -70.17 13.69
CA LYS A 2 36.79 -69.34 13.64
C LYS A 2 36.75 -68.36 14.82
N ARG A 3 36.19 -67.16 14.61
CA ARG A 3 35.12 -66.59 15.45
C ARG A 3 34.46 -65.39 14.76
N LEU A 4 33.14 -65.54 14.60
CA LEU A 4 32.16 -64.52 14.25
C LEU A 4 32.01 -63.50 15.38
N ALA A 5 31.71 -62.25 15.02
CA ALA A 5 30.69 -61.46 15.70
C ALA A 5 30.17 -60.35 14.76
N LEU A 6 28.90 -60.45 14.40
CA LEU A 6 28.07 -59.41 13.78
C LEU A 6 27.82 -58.26 14.77
N LEU A 7 27.62 -57.05 14.22
CA LEU A 7 26.70 -55.96 14.64
C LEU A 7 26.98 -54.80 13.65
N ALA A 8 26.38 -54.73 12.46
CA ALA A 8 25.03 -54.25 12.16
C ALA A 8 24.65 -52.92 12.84
N VAL A 9 24.32 -51.92 11.99
CA VAL A 9 23.23 -50.92 12.13
C VAL A 9 23.64 -49.42 12.12
N LEU A 10 23.21 -48.74 11.03
CA LEU A 10 22.79 -47.32 10.87
C LEU A 10 23.86 -46.20 10.99
N ALA A 11 23.87 -45.12 10.21
CA ALA A 11 23.13 -44.67 9.03
C ALA A 11 23.77 -43.35 8.53
N ALA A 12 23.79 -43.21 7.20
CA ALA A 12 23.66 -41.98 6.42
C ALA A 12 24.47 -40.71 6.78
N LEU A 13 25.44 -40.44 5.89
CA LEU A 13 25.69 -39.16 5.21
C LEU A 13 25.06 -37.90 5.84
N GLY A 14 25.86 -37.16 6.61
CA GLY A 14 25.61 -35.75 6.89
C GLY A 14 25.91 -34.91 5.65
N VAL A 15 24.93 -34.80 4.74
CA VAL A 15 24.97 -33.85 3.64
C VAL A 15 24.64 -32.46 4.18
N VAL A 16 25.60 -31.57 4.01
CA VAL A 16 25.48 -30.12 4.16
C VAL A 16 24.29 -29.62 3.33
N ALA A 17 23.24 -29.17 4.00
CA ALA A 17 22.22 -28.33 3.40
C ALA A 17 21.96 -27.15 4.34
N LEU A 18 22.73 -26.08 4.16
CA LEU A 18 22.26 -24.75 4.52
C LEU A 18 21.03 -24.47 3.65
N ALA A 19 19.87 -24.91 4.12
CA ALA A 19 18.59 -24.38 3.68
C ALA A 19 18.48 -22.98 4.29
N ALA A 20 19.15 -22.01 3.66
CA ALA A 20 18.75 -20.62 3.77
C ALA A 20 17.35 -20.55 3.14
N SER A 21 16.33 -20.77 3.97
CA SER A 21 14.96 -20.47 3.66
C SER A 21 14.89 -18.95 3.44
N SER A 22 15.17 -18.50 2.23
CA SER A 22 14.72 -17.20 1.74
C SER A 22 13.21 -17.28 1.63
N ALA A 23 12.54 -17.26 2.78
CA ALA A 23 11.14 -16.93 2.88
C ALA A 23 11.04 -15.48 2.41
N SER A 24 10.81 -15.31 1.12
CA SER A 24 10.27 -14.07 0.58
C SER A 24 8.94 -13.86 1.29
N ALA A 25 8.97 -13.06 2.36
CA ALA A 25 7.77 -12.66 3.06
C ALA A 25 6.82 -12.08 2.02
N MET A 26 5.77 -12.83 1.68
CA MET A 26 4.75 -12.37 0.77
C MET A 26 4.15 -11.09 1.36
N PRO A 27 3.90 -10.05 0.55
CA PRO A 27 3.32 -8.82 1.04
C PRO A 27 2.03 -9.12 1.80
N THR A 28 1.99 -8.79 3.08
CA THR A 28 0.75 -8.90 3.86
C THR A 28 -0.12 -7.72 3.49
N GLU A 29 -1.13 -7.97 2.66
CA GLU A 29 -2.16 -6.99 2.32
C GLU A 29 -3.05 -6.73 3.54
N GLY A 30 -3.06 -5.49 4.00
CA GLY A 30 -3.99 -5.00 5.00
C GLY A 30 -5.36 -4.73 4.37
N ALA A 31 -6.41 -4.88 5.16
CA ALA A 31 -7.78 -4.62 4.73
C ALA A 31 -7.95 -3.20 4.17
N GLU A 32 -8.73 -3.10 3.08
CA GLU A 32 -9.15 -1.81 2.53
C GLU A 32 -10.02 -1.05 3.53
N LYS A 33 -9.73 0.23 3.72
CA LYS A 33 -10.47 1.13 4.61
C LYS A 33 -11.09 2.26 3.80
N VAL A 34 -12.38 2.48 3.97
CA VAL A 34 -13.10 3.59 3.35
C VAL A 34 -13.05 4.83 4.24
N CYS A 35 -12.60 5.95 3.69
CA CYS A 35 -12.50 7.23 4.37
C CYS A 35 -13.27 8.29 3.57
N THR A 36 -14.13 9.05 4.24
CA THR A 36 -14.92 10.11 3.59
C THR A 36 -14.43 11.49 4.03
N THR A 37 -14.26 12.39 3.06
CA THR A 37 -13.99 13.81 3.31
C THR A 37 -15.04 14.69 2.65
N THR A 38 -15.14 15.93 3.12
CA THR A 38 -15.99 16.96 2.53
C THR A 38 -15.14 18.03 1.86
N SER A 39 -15.55 18.45 0.66
CA SER A 39 -14.87 19.51 -0.10
C SER A 39 -15.90 20.32 -0.90
N GLN A 40 -15.73 21.64 -0.91
CA GLN A 40 -16.55 22.56 -1.72
C GLN A 40 -16.05 22.63 -3.18
N ASN A 41 -14.86 22.11 -3.46
CA ASN A 41 -14.24 22.16 -4.78
C ASN A 41 -14.79 21.12 -5.77
N VAL A 42 -15.75 20.29 -5.35
CA VAL A 42 -16.29 19.16 -6.13
C VAL A 42 -17.81 19.16 -6.11
N THR A 43 -18.43 18.63 -7.17
CA THR A 43 -19.89 18.54 -7.31
C THR A 43 -20.50 17.72 -6.18
N THR A 44 -19.93 16.55 -5.93
CA THR A 44 -20.34 15.68 -4.82
C THR A 44 -19.56 16.13 -3.59
N ARG A 45 -20.17 17.03 -2.79
CA ARG A 45 -19.52 17.60 -1.58
C ARG A 45 -18.84 16.57 -0.69
N ASN A 46 -19.31 15.33 -0.71
CA ASN A 46 -18.67 14.18 -0.06
C ASN A 46 -17.87 13.35 -1.06
N VAL A 47 -16.59 13.16 -0.79
CA VAL A 47 -15.69 12.30 -1.57
C VAL A 47 -15.27 11.11 -0.73
N LYS A 48 -15.45 9.90 -1.27
CA LYS A 48 -14.97 8.65 -0.68
C LYS A 48 -13.59 8.32 -1.22
N GLY A 49 -12.68 7.95 -0.33
CA GLY A 49 -11.36 7.42 -0.66
C GLY A 49 -11.14 6.07 -0.01
N PHE A 50 -10.39 5.22 -0.69
CA PHE A 50 -10.07 3.87 -0.28
C PHE A 50 -8.58 3.80 0.04
N VAL A 51 -8.28 3.43 1.28
CA VAL A 51 -6.91 3.29 1.79
C VAL A 51 -6.61 1.81 1.93
N THR A 52 -5.60 1.34 1.21
CA THR A 52 -5.05 -0.02 1.35
C THR A 52 -3.60 0.11 1.79
N ALA A 53 -3.16 -0.73 2.72
CA ALA A 53 -1.78 -0.74 3.21
C ALA A 53 -1.22 -2.14 3.12
N TRP A 54 0.05 -2.27 2.75
CA TRP A 54 0.77 -3.55 2.70
C TRP A 54 2.04 -3.43 3.53
N ASN A 55 2.39 -4.50 4.25
CA ASN A 55 3.60 -4.58 5.07
C ASN A 55 3.77 -3.36 5.99
N LEU A 56 2.69 -2.98 6.67
CA LEU A 56 2.64 -1.74 7.45
C LEU A 56 3.55 -1.84 8.68
N ASP A 57 4.67 -1.10 8.66
CA ASP A 57 5.52 -0.94 9.85
C ASP A 57 4.73 -0.15 10.90
N PRO A 58 4.70 -0.61 12.17
CA PRO A 58 3.97 0.09 13.24
C PRO A 58 4.31 1.57 13.38
N ARG A 59 5.56 1.97 13.09
CA ARG A 59 6.02 3.37 13.13
C ARG A 59 5.39 4.23 12.04
N GLN A 60 4.92 3.61 10.96
CA GLN A 60 4.29 4.27 9.81
C GLN A 60 2.77 4.05 9.76
N ALA A 61 2.19 3.37 10.75
CA ALA A 61 0.77 3.07 10.81
C ALA A 61 -0.12 4.34 10.77
N SER A 62 0.38 5.47 11.27
CA SER A 62 -0.31 6.77 11.26
C SER A 62 -0.63 7.27 9.84
N PHE A 63 0.18 6.90 8.84
CA PHE A 63 -0.03 7.27 7.44
C PHE A 63 -1.20 6.49 6.80
N ALA A 64 -1.56 5.32 7.34
CA ALA A 64 -2.67 4.49 6.86
C ALA A 64 -4.02 4.79 7.55
N THR A 65 -4.12 5.93 8.25
CA THR A 65 -5.35 6.32 8.97
C THR A 65 -6.26 7.21 8.12
N CYS A 66 -7.56 7.19 8.40
CA CYS A 66 -8.48 8.13 7.74
C CYS A 66 -8.19 9.59 8.06
N LYS A 67 -7.53 9.91 9.19
CA LYS A 67 -7.13 11.28 9.51
C LYS A 67 -6.12 11.80 8.47
N THR A 68 -5.09 11.01 8.16
CA THR A 68 -4.08 11.35 7.14
C THR A 68 -4.69 11.32 5.74
N ALA A 69 -5.48 10.29 5.42
CA ALA A 69 -6.14 10.19 4.13
C ALA A 69 -7.02 11.41 3.81
N LYS A 70 -7.85 11.86 4.76
CA LYS A 70 -8.70 13.05 4.59
C LYS A 70 -7.88 14.32 4.31
N LYS A 71 -6.73 14.51 5.00
CA LYS A 71 -5.83 15.64 4.73
C LYS A 71 -5.30 15.60 3.31
N VAL A 72 -4.80 14.43 2.87
CA VAL A 72 -4.28 14.23 1.50
C VAL A 72 -5.37 14.48 0.47
N MET A 73 -6.55 13.89 0.67
CA MET A 73 -7.71 14.10 -0.22
C MET A 73 -8.07 15.58 -0.31
N ASN A 74 -8.28 16.27 0.81
CA ASN A 74 -8.67 17.69 0.79
C ASN A 74 -7.64 18.57 0.08
N LYS A 75 -6.34 18.31 0.32
CA LYS A 75 -5.29 19.06 -0.37
C LYS A 75 -5.34 18.81 -1.88
N MET A 76 -5.46 17.57 -2.33
CA MET A 76 -5.54 17.26 -3.76
C MET A 76 -6.80 17.83 -4.41
N LEU A 77 -7.95 17.75 -3.73
CA LEU A 77 -9.21 18.33 -4.19
C LEU A 77 -9.15 19.85 -4.33
N SER A 78 -8.35 20.55 -3.51
CA SER A 78 -8.11 21.99 -3.67
C SER A 78 -7.22 22.36 -4.87
N LEU A 79 -6.41 21.42 -5.36
CA LEU A 79 -5.48 21.65 -6.46
C LEU A 79 -6.08 21.26 -7.83
N ARG A 80 -7.30 20.70 -7.85
CA ARG A 80 -7.98 20.21 -9.07
C ARG A 80 -7.03 19.31 -9.90
N ILE A 81 -6.97 19.49 -11.21
CA ILE A 81 -6.33 18.58 -12.18
C ILE A 81 -4.84 18.89 -12.41
N GLU A 82 -4.17 19.52 -11.43
CA GLU A 82 -2.75 19.85 -11.56
C GLU A 82 -1.84 18.61 -11.75
N LYS A 83 -0.60 18.84 -12.19
CA LYS A 83 0.45 17.82 -12.30
C LYS A 83 0.64 17.02 -11.00
N PRO A 84 1.26 15.82 -11.04
CA PRO A 84 1.50 15.03 -9.83
C PRO A 84 2.18 15.83 -8.71
N LYS A 85 1.68 15.70 -7.48
CA LYS A 85 2.17 16.41 -6.29
C LYS A 85 2.53 15.45 -5.17
N VAL A 86 3.42 15.89 -4.30
CA VAL A 86 3.75 15.18 -3.06
C VAL A 86 3.17 15.95 -1.88
N TYR A 87 2.48 15.25 -0.97
CA TYR A 87 1.94 15.83 0.26
C TYR A 87 1.87 14.77 1.38
N GLU A 88 2.34 15.11 2.59
CA GLU A 88 2.39 14.17 3.74
C GLU A 88 3.11 12.84 3.40
N GLY A 89 4.12 12.90 2.51
CA GLY A 89 4.85 11.73 1.99
C GLY A 89 4.13 10.93 0.90
N PHE A 90 2.87 11.24 0.58
CA PHE A 90 2.14 10.63 -0.53
C PHE A 90 2.47 11.33 -1.84
N ARG A 91 2.88 10.57 -2.85
CA ARG A 91 2.91 11.03 -4.24
C ARG A 91 1.56 10.76 -4.89
N CYS A 92 0.83 11.81 -5.19
CA CYS A 92 -0.48 11.77 -5.82
C CYS A 92 -0.41 12.09 -7.30
N THR A 93 -0.95 11.21 -8.12
CA THR A 93 -1.07 11.36 -9.57
C THR A 93 -2.55 11.43 -9.94
N PRO A 94 -3.02 12.55 -10.51
CA PRO A 94 -4.34 12.61 -11.10
C PRO A 94 -4.38 11.98 -12.49
N THR A 95 -5.53 11.45 -12.85
CA THR A 95 -5.85 10.95 -14.19
C THR A 95 -7.26 11.40 -14.53
N VAL A 96 -7.39 12.21 -15.58
CA VAL A 96 -8.69 12.61 -16.12
C VAL A 96 -9.30 11.40 -16.82
N VAL A 97 -10.49 11.00 -16.39
CA VAL A 97 -11.22 9.87 -16.99
C VAL A 97 -12.38 10.32 -17.87
N GLN A 98 -12.90 11.51 -17.64
CA GLN A 98 -13.94 12.14 -18.45
C GLN A 98 -13.71 13.65 -18.41
N THR A 99 -13.88 14.29 -19.56
CA THR A 99 -13.99 15.74 -19.71
C THR A 99 -15.45 16.06 -20.01
N GLU A 100 -16.05 17.00 -19.30
CA GLU A 100 -17.48 17.38 -19.40
C GLU A 100 -18.51 16.42 -18.76
N PRO A 101 -18.71 16.48 -17.43
CA PRO A 101 -17.92 17.23 -16.45
C PRO A 101 -16.61 16.52 -16.13
N ASP A 102 -15.63 17.26 -15.63
CA ASP A 102 -14.32 16.69 -15.34
C ASP A 102 -14.41 15.68 -14.19
N VAL A 103 -14.15 14.42 -14.51
CA VAL A 103 -14.01 13.34 -13.54
C VAL A 103 -12.54 12.96 -13.49
N VAL A 104 -11.97 13.03 -12.29
CA VAL A 104 -10.55 12.79 -12.05
C VAL A 104 -10.37 11.71 -11.00
N ASN A 105 -9.62 10.69 -11.37
CA ASN A 105 -9.15 9.67 -10.45
C ASN A 105 -7.80 10.07 -9.89
N TYR A 106 -7.68 10.10 -8.57
CA TYR A 106 -6.43 10.33 -7.87
C TYR A 106 -5.89 9.01 -7.34
N LYS A 107 -4.63 8.74 -7.65
CA LYS A 107 -3.85 7.66 -7.05
C LYS A 107 -2.71 8.25 -6.24
N CYS A 108 -2.81 8.15 -4.93
CA CYS A 108 -1.82 8.60 -3.97
C CYS A 108 -1.07 7.39 -3.40
N VAL A 109 0.25 7.40 -3.48
CA VAL A 109 1.10 6.31 -2.99
C VAL A 109 2.12 6.85 -2.00
N PHE A 110 2.17 6.22 -0.83
CA PHE A 110 3.25 6.36 0.13
C PHE A 110 4.11 5.09 0.09
N LYS A 111 5.42 5.27 0.06
CA LYS A 111 6.41 4.20 0.18
C LYS A 111 7.30 4.54 1.38
N GLY A 112 7.46 3.60 2.30
CA GLY A 112 8.41 3.75 3.40
C GLY A 112 9.82 3.97 2.87
N ALA A 113 10.57 4.89 3.47
CA ALA A 113 11.95 5.16 3.04
C ALA A 113 12.86 3.94 3.29
N ASP A 114 12.72 3.32 4.46
CA ASP A 114 13.56 2.21 4.92
C ASP A 114 12.74 0.96 5.32
N THR A 115 11.47 0.92 4.91
CA THR A 115 10.55 -0.19 5.24
C THR A 115 9.86 -0.68 3.98
N ALA A 116 9.41 -1.94 3.99
CA ALA A 116 8.59 -2.50 2.91
C ALA A 116 7.15 -1.94 2.88
N THR A 117 6.85 -0.93 3.71
CA THR A 117 5.54 -0.34 3.84
C THR A 117 5.12 0.35 2.55
N TYR A 118 3.94 0.00 2.08
CA TYR A 118 3.32 0.61 0.93
C TYR A 118 1.88 0.96 1.29
N ILE A 119 1.47 2.20 1.06
CA ILE A 119 0.10 2.65 1.34
C ILE A 119 -0.43 3.31 0.07
N LYS A 120 -1.61 2.87 -0.36
CA LYS A 120 -2.31 3.38 -1.53
C LYS A 120 -3.61 4.01 -1.07
N LEU A 121 -3.81 5.26 -1.45
CA LEU A 121 -5.06 5.98 -1.31
C LEU A 121 -5.58 6.26 -2.72
N VAL A 122 -6.79 5.80 -3.02
CA VAL A 122 -7.48 6.11 -4.28
C VAL A 122 -8.80 6.80 -4.00
N PHE A 123 -9.13 7.81 -4.79
CA PHE A 123 -10.43 8.49 -4.73
C PHE A 123 -10.74 9.14 -6.07
N THR A 124 -12.03 9.35 -6.31
CA THR A 124 -12.55 9.97 -7.53
C THR A 124 -13.21 11.28 -7.17
N ALA A 125 -12.89 12.32 -7.92
CA ALA A 125 -13.48 13.64 -7.80
C ALA A 125 -14.21 14.00 -9.08
N LYS A 126 -15.43 14.51 -8.95
CA LYS A 126 -16.17 15.15 -10.05
C LYS A 126 -16.16 16.65 -9.78
N TYR A 127 -15.57 17.41 -10.68
CA TYR A 127 -15.47 18.87 -10.56
C TYR A 127 -16.68 19.54 -11.20
N ASN A 128 -17.12 20.65 -10.60
CA ASN A 128 -18.05 21.53 -11.29
C ASN A 128 -17.30 22.14 -12.47
N MET A 129 -17.95 22.14 -13.64
CA MET A 129 -17.54 23.04 -14.70
C MET A 129 -18.08 24.41 -14.28
N ASP A 130 -17.16 25.28 -13.85
CA ASP A 130 -17.46 26.69 -13.65
C ASP A 130 -17.79 27.33 -15.00
#